data_AF-A0A7V9FNL3-F1
#
_entry.id   AF-A0A7V9FNL3-F1
#
_cell.length_a   1.000
_cell.length_b   1.000
_cell.length_c   1.000
_cell.angle_alpha   90.00
_cell.angle_beta   90.00
_cell.angle_gamma   90.00
#
_symmetry.space_group_name_H-M   'P 1'
#
loop_
_entity.id
_entity.type
_entity.pdbx_description
1 polymer ?
#
loop_
_entity_poly.entity_id
_entity_poly.type
_entity_poly.pdbx_seq_one_letter_code
_entity_poly.pdbx_strand_id
1 'polypeptide(L)'
;YVGALNNLVGGGGATDFFVIVICASFIISMNTATADGGRALYGISRDGMTIRELSALNRFHVPGNAMTLDMVVNILFLLFIGNIFGILAASNLGYVLCHFFTLTAFILLRRDRPLWPRPIRLPNVWVPIAGVLAALTAILTVVGFGWFQTAAGGYGGTKEKVIGLSVLAASILLFLFRRVVQDGERPHWREETPAVPEQAGRPQP
;
A
#
# COMPACT_ATOMS: atom_id res chain seq x y z
N TYR A 1 -9.05 29.03 1.41
CA TYR A 1 -8.70 28.55 2.77
C TYR A 1 -8.71 29.68 3.80
N VAL A 2 -7.78 30.64 3.79
CA VAL A 2 -7.69 31.72 4.81
C VAL A 2 -9.03 32.43 5.10
N GLY A 3 -9.77 32.87 4.08
CA GLY A 3 -11.07 33.54 4.27
C GLY A 3 -12.16 32.69 4.93
N ALA A 4 -12.15 31.36 4.71
CA ALA A 4 -13.08 30.46 5.39
C ALA A 4 -12.65 30.20 6.84
N LEU A 5 -11.34 30.13 7.10
CA LEU A 5 -10.78 29.93 8.43
C LEU A 5 -11.02 31.15 9.33
N ASN A 6 -10.90 32.37 8.79
CA ASN A 6 -11.27 33.62 9.50
C ASN A 6 -12.73 33.62 9.99
N ASN A 7 -13.67 33.05 9.21
CA ASN A 7 -15.08 32.95 9.60
C ASN A 7 -15.35 31.85 10.64
N LEU A 8 -14.44 30.87 10.80
CA LEU A 8 -14.58 29.76 11.76
C LEU A 8 -13.88 30.04 13.09
N VAL A 9 -12.73 30.73 13.07
CA VAL A 9 -11.87 30.95 14.24
C VAL A 9 -12.14 32.30 14.90
N GLY A 10 -12.73 33.26 14.18
CA GLY A 10 -12.73 34.67 14.56
C GLY A 10 -11.42 35.34 14.12
N GLY A 11 -11.52 36.35 13.27
CA GLY A 11 -10.37 36.87 12.52
C GLY A 11 -9.24 37.46 13.38
N GLY A 12 -8.01 37.32 12.90
CA GLY A 12 -6.79 37.82 13.53
C GLY A 12 -5.66 36.78 13.53
N GLY A 13 -4.67 36.97 14.41
CA GLY A 13 -3.48 36.11 14.47
C GLY A 13 -3.73 34.63 14.84
N ALA A 14 -4.92 34.30 15.33
CA ALA A 14 -5.32 32.90 15.53
C ALA A 14 -5.42 32.15 14.19
N THR A 15 -5.92 32.80 13.13
CA THR A 15 -5.99 32.25 11.78
C THR A 15 -4.59 31.90 11.25
N ASP A 16 -3.62 32.80 11.41
CA ASP A 16 -2.24 32.58 10.97
C ASP A 16 -1.56 31.46 11.76
N PHE A 17 -1.78 31.38 13.07
CA PHE A 17 -1.32 30.25 13.89
C PHE A 17 -1.89 28.92 13.39
N PHE A 18 -3.19 28.83 13.13
CA PHE A 18 -3.80 27.60 12.59
C PHE A 18 -3.28 27.25 11.19
N VAL A 19 -3.02 28.22 10.32
CA VAL A 19 -2.39 27.98 9.01
C VAL A 19 -1.00 27.36 9.18
N ILE A 20 -0.16 27.90 10.06
CA ILE A 20 1.17 27.35 10.35
C ILE A 20 1.08 25.91 10.90
N VAL A 21 0.18 25.65 11.85
CA VAL A 21 -0.03 24.32 12.44
C VAL A 21 -0.51 23.30 11.39
N ILE A 22 -1.40 23.70 10.49
CA ILE A 22 -1.89 22.85 9.39
C ILE A 22 -0.74 22.54 8.41
N CYS A 23 0.06 23.54 8.02
CA CYS A 23 1.24 23.34 7.17
C CYS A 23 2.26 22.39 7.82
N ALA A 24 2.56 22.58 9.11
CA ALA A 24 3.46 21.69 9.86
C ALA A 24 2.90 20.25 9.92
N SER A 25 1.59 20.11 10.14
CA SER A 25 0.90 18.81 10.20
C SER A 25 0.96 18.07 8.86
N PHE A 26 0.80 18.75 7.73
CA PHE A 26 0.99 18.16 6.40
C PHE A 26 2.43 17.69 6.17
N ILE A 27 3.44 18.48 6.57
CA ILE A 27 4.85 18.12 6.44
C ILE A 27 5.16 16.86 7.29
N ILE A 28 4.69 16.81 8.54
CA ILE A 28 4.91 15.64 9.43
C ILE A 28 4.20 14.40 8.89
N SER A 29 2.96 14.53 8.40
CA SER A 29 2.18 13.44 7.82
C SER A 29 2.87 12.85 6.58
N MET A 30 3.36 13.71 5.67
CA MET A 30 4.06 13.29 4.45
C MET A 30 5.36 12.53 4.76
N ASN A 31 6.19 13.05 5.68
CA ASN A 31 7.42 12.37 6.12
C ASN A 31 7.13 11.02 6.77
N THR A 32 6.04 10.92 7.54
CA THR A 32 5.61 9.65 8.16
C THR A 32 5.19 8.63 7.11
N ALA A 33 4.40 9.04 6.10
CA ALA A 33 3.94 8.17 5.02
C ALA A 33 5.10 7.59 4.19
N THR A 34 6.03 8.44 3.73
CA THR A 34 7.21 7.98 2.98
C THR A 34 8.16 7.11 3.83
N ALA A 35 8.27 7.38 5.14
CA ALA A 35 9.05 6.54 6.05
C ALA A 35 8.45 5.14 6.27
N ASP A 36 7.13 5.05 6.38
CA ASP A 36 6.42 3.77 6.49
C ASP A 36 6.44 2.99 5.16
N GLY A 37 6.09 3.65 4.06
CA GLY A 37 6.12 3.07 2.71
C GLY A 37 7.50 2.54 2.34
N GLY A 38 8.57 3.29 2.62
CA GLY A 38 9.95 2.86 2.40
C GLY A 38 10.33 1.61 3.21
N ARG A 39 9.83 1.46 4.45
CA ARG A 39 10.06 0.28 5.29
C ARG A 39 9.25 -0.93 4.84
N ALA A 40 7.99 -0.72 4.46
CA ALA A 40 7.14 -1.78 3.91
C ALA A 40 7.73 -2.34 2.61
N LEU A 41 8.12 -1.45 1.69
CA LEU A 41 8.72 -1.83 0.40
C LEU A 41 10.09 -2.51 0.59
N TYR A 42 10.88 -2.05 1.56
CA TYR A 42 12.11 -2.72 1.99
C TYR A 42 11.85 -4.15 2.49
N GLY A 43 10.87 -4.35 3.38
CA GLY A 43 10.49 -5.68 3.88
C GLY A 43 10.11 -6.64 2.75
N ILE A 44 9.22 -6.19 1.85
CA ILE A 44 8.78 -6.96 0.67
C ILE A 44 9.99 -7.26 -0.26
N SER A 45 10.96 -6.35 -0.38
CA SER A 45 12.14 -6.57 -1.23
C SER A 45 13.10 -7.63 -0.69
N ARG A 46 13.27 -7.66 0.65
CA ARG A 46 14.09 -8.61 1.40
C ARG A 46 13.47 -10.00 1.41
N ASP A 47 12.15 -10.08 1.49
CA ASP A 47 11.36 -11.32 1.43
C ASP A 47 11.23 -11.86 -0.01
N GLY A 48 12.03 -11.36 -0.97
CA GLY A 48 12.11 -11.89 -2.34
C GLY A 48 11.10 -11.32 -3.34
N MET A 49 10.22 -10.39 -2.95
CA MET A 49 8.98 -10.14 -3.70
C MET A 49 8.94 -8.87 -4.59
N THR A 50 9.72 -7.80 -4.34
CA THR A 50 9.70 -6.55 -5.17
C THR A 50 10.89 -6.34 -6.10
N ILE A 51 12.03 -5.78 -5.68
CA ILE A 51 13.28 -5.64 -6.49
C ILE A 51 14.50 -5.70 -5.55
N ARG A 52 15.59 -6.40 -5.91
CA ARG A 52 16.77 -6.57 -5.03
C ARG A 52 17.43 -5.24 -4.62
N GLU A 53 17.47 -4.26 -5.52
CA GLU A 53 18.05 -2.93 -5.26
C GLU A 53 17.25 -2.09 -4.25
N LEU A 54 15.98 -2.42 -4.01
CA LEU A 54 15.17 -1.79 -2.96
C LEU A 54 15.51 -2.33 -1.56
N SER A 55 16.21 -3.47 -1.49
CA SER A 55 16.75 -4.04 -0.25
C SER A 55 18.10 -3.41 0.17
N ALA A 56 18.61 -2.43 -0.58
CA ALA A 56 19.85 -1.74 -0.23
C ALA A 56 19.61 -0.70 0.88
N LEU A 57 20.28 -0.89 2.03
CA LEU A 57 20.33 0.10 3.11
C LEU A 57 21.45 1.12 2.86
N ASN A 58 21.14 2.39 3.10
CA ASN A 58 22.15 3.44 3.16
C ASN A 58 22.94 3.35 4.49
N ARG A 59 24.08 4.04 4.60
CA ARG A 59 24.97 4.10 5.77
C ARG A 59 24.27 4.38 7.11
N PHE A 60 23.13 5.06 7.09
CA PHE A 60 22.29 5.36 8.25
C PHE A 60 21.20 4.32 8.55
N HIS A 61 21.26 3.13 7.94
CA HIS A 61 20.26 2.05 8.04
C HIS A 61 18.84 2.44 7.56
N VAL A 62 18.75 3.45 6.69
CA VAL A 62 17.49 3.89 6.05
C VAL A 62 17.42 3.33 4.62
N PRO A 63 16.26 2.82 4.16
CA PRO A 63 16.10 2.29 2.80
C PRO A 63 15.97 3.42 1.76
N GLY A 64 17.10 4.07 1.45
CA GLY A 64 17.15 5.24 0.57
C GLY A 64 16.59 4.99 -0.83
N ASN A 65 16.85 3.82 -1.42
CA ASN A 65 16.35 3.47 -2.76
C ASN A 65 14.82 3.33 -2.79
N ALA A 66 14.22 2.78 -1.73
CA ALA A 66 12.77 2.66 -1.61
C ALA A 66 12.10 4.04 -1.45
N MET A 67 12.69 4.94 -0.67
CA MET A 67 12.21 6.32 -0.52
C MET A 67 12.31 7.14 -1.82
N THR A 68 13.40 7.01 -2.57
CA THR A 68 13.53 7.66 -3.88
C THR A 68 12.49 7.15 -4.87
N LEU A 69 12.22 5.83 -4.87
CA LEU A 69 11.17 5.25 -5.72
C LEU A 69 9.78 5.76 -5.33
N ASP A 70 9.46 5.82 -4.03
CA ASP A 70 8.21 6.42 -3.54
C ASP A 70 8.06 7.87 -4.02
N MET A 71 9.10 8.69 -3.87
CA MET A 71 9.10 10.08 -4.34
C MET A 71 8.85 10.18 -5.86
N VAL A 72 9.56 9.39 -6.67
CA VAL A 72 9.40 9.38 -8.13
C VAL A 72 7.99 8.96 -8.52
N VAL A 73 7.44 7.91 -7.91
CA VAL A 73 6.07 7.44 -8.19
C VAL A 73 5.05 8.54 -7.82
N ASN A 74 5.15 9.16 -6.65
CA ASN A 74 4.25 10.24 -6.24
C ASN A 74 4.32 11.45 -7.21
N ILE A 75 5.52 11.83 -7.68
CA ILE A 75 5.69 12.90 -8.66
C ILE A 75 5.04 12.52 -10.00
N LEU A 76 5.24 11.29 -10.49
CA LEU A 76 4.61 10.83 -11.74
C LEU A 76 3.08 10.84 -11.63
N PHE A 77 2.52 10.37 -10.51
CA PHE A 77 1.06 10.45 -10.27
C PHE A 77 0.54 11.88 -10.29
N LEU A 78 1.24 12.83 -9.65
CA LEU A 78 0.87 14.25 -9.68
C LEU A 78 0.87 14.80 -11.11
N LEU A 79 1.90 14.50 -11.91
CA LEU A 79 2.03 14.97 -13.28
C LEU A 79 1.03 14.33 -14.25
N PHE A 80 0.73 13.04 -14.11
CA PHE A 80 -0.18 12.32 -15.03
C PHE A 80 -1.67 12.46 -14.69
N ILE A 81 -2.02 12.58 -13.40
CA ILE A 81 -3.43 12.73 -12.98
C ILE A 81 -3.84 14.20 -12.94
N GLY A 82 -2.95 15.11 -12.48
CA GLY A 82 -3.18 16.56 -12.46
C GLY A 82 -4.36 17.07 -11.62
N ASN A 83 -5.09 16.19 -10.92
CA ASN A 83 -6.32 16.50 -10.21
C ASN A 83 -6.40 15.75 -8.87
N ILE A 84 -6.66 16.50 -7.79
CA ILE A 84 -6.80 16.00 -6.42
C ILE A 84 -7.87 14.90 -6.32
N PHE A 85 -9.02 15.06 -6.97
CA PHE A 85 -10.11 14.07 -6.92
C PHE A 85 -9.72 12.73 -7.55
N GLY A 86 -8.92 12.76 -8.63
CA GLY A 86 -8.41 11.54 -9.27
C GLY A 86 -7.42 10.79 -8.38
N ILE A 87 -6.52 11.52 -7.71
CA ILE A 87 -5.54 10.95 -6.77
C ILE A 87 -6.25 10.33 -5.55
N LEU A 88 -7.24 11.04 -4.98
CA LEU A 88 -8.04 10.51 -3.86
C LEU A 88 -8.81 9.23 -4.24
N ALA A 89 -9.42 9.20 -5.42
CA ALA A 89 -10.14 8.01 -5.89
C ALA A 89 -9.19 6.83 -6.14
N ALA A 90 -8.03 7.07 -6.77
CA ALA A 90 -7.01 6.04 -6.99
C ALA A 90 -6.43 5.49 -5.67
N SER A 91 -6.15 6.37 -4.70
CA SER A 91 -5.68 6.01 -3.36
C SER A 91 -6.70 5.12 -2.64
N ASN A 92 -7.99 5.50 -2.65
CA ASN A 92 -9.05 4.71 -2.03
C ASN A 92 -9.21 3.32 -2.66
N LEU A 93 -9.10 3.20 -3.99
CA LEU A 93 -9.12 1.89 -4.66
C LEU A 93 -7.94 1.01 -4.23
N GLY A 94 -6.72 1.56 -4.23
CA GLY A 94 -5.53 0.84 -3.77
C GLY A 94 -5.64 0.39 -2.31
N TYR A 95 -6.18 1.25 -1.45
CA TYR A 95 -6.42 0.95 -0.03
C TYR A 95 -7.41 -0.20 0.17
N VAL A 96 -8.57 -0.16 -0.49
CA VAL A 96 -9.60 -1.22 -0.37
C VAL A 96 -9.11 -2.55 -0.97
N LEU A 97 -8.38 -2.51 -2.10
CA LEU A 97 -7.72 -3.68 -2.67
C LEU A 97 -6.69 -4.29 -1.72
N CYS A 98 -5.85 -3.47 -1.09
CA CYS A 98 -4.89 -3.92 -0.09
C CYS A 98 -5.60 -4.64 1.07
N HIS A 99 -6.70 -4.07 1.59
CA HIS A 99 -7.51 -4.71 2.63
C HIS A 99 -8.08 -6.06 2.20
N PHE A 100 -8.61 -6.16 0.98
CA PHE A 100 -9.11 -7.42 0.44
C PHE A 100 -8.00 -8.50 0.38
N PHE A 101 -6.81 -8.15 -0.11
CA PHE A 101 -5.67 -9.07 -0.15
C PHE A 101 -5.18 -9.44 1.25
N THR A 102 -5.08 -8.50 2.19
CA THR A 102 -4.66 -8.76 3.58
C THR A 102 -5.62 -9.70 4.30
N LEU A 103 -6.94 -9.50 4.17
CA LEU A 103 -7.95 -10.37 4.77
C LEU A 103 -7.95 -11.77 4.15
N THR A 104 -7.80 -11.85 2.82
CA THR A 104 -7.69 -13.13 2.10
C THR A 104 -6.41 -13.89 2.51
N ALA A 105 -5.28 -13.19 2.63
CA ALA A 105 -4.02 -13.75 3.08
C ALA A 105 -4.09 -14.26 4.53
N PHE A 106 -4.80 -13.57 5.42
CA PHE A 106 -5.04 -14.06 6.79
C PHE A 106 -5.79 -15.40 6.82
N ILE A 107 -6.84 -15.54 6.00
CA ILE A 107 -7.63 -16.79 5.88
C ILE A 107 -6.75 -17.90 5.30
N LEU A 108 -6.02 -17.61 4.21
CA LEU A 108 -5.15 -18.56 3.52
C LEU A 108 -4.00 -19.04 4.43
N LEU A 109 -3.32 -18.13 5.13
CA LEU A 109 -2.27 -18.47 6.10
C LEU A 109 -2.77 -19.34 7.26
N ARG A 110 -4.05 -19.26 7.61
CA ARG A 110 -4.67 -20.11 8.64
C ARG A 110 -5.07 -21.49 8.13
N ARG A 111 -5.33 -21.62 6.83
CA ARG A 111 -5.54 -22.90 6.15
C ARG A 111 -4.22 -23.62 5.87
N ASP A 112 -3.22 -22.89 5.36
CA ASP A 112 -1.99 -23.47 4.82
C ASP A 112 -0.91 -23.66 5.90
N ARG A 113 -0.91 -22.85 6.97
CA ARG A 113 0.04 -22.98 8.10
C ARG A 113 -0.67 -23.04 9.47
N PRO A 114 -1.47 -24.08 9.76
CA PRO A 114 -2.21 -24.20 11.01
C PRO A 114 -1.31 -24.44 12.23
N LEU A 115 -0.20 -25.17 12.07
CA LEU A 115 0.73 -25.60 13.13
C LEU A 115 1.87 -24.61 13.43
N TRP A 116 1.96 -23.50 12.69
CA TRP A 116 3.05 -22.52 12.88
C TRP A 116 3.00 -21.89 14.29
N PRO A 117 4.13 -21.71 14.98
CA PRO A 117 4.15 -21.05 16.28
C PRO A 117 3.72 -19.58 16.14
N ARG A 118 2.55 -19.25 16.69
CA ARG A 118 1.96 -17.90 16.68
C ARG A 118 2.16 -17.22 18.04
N PRO A 119 2.89 -16.09 18.13
CA PRO A 119 3.05 -15.34 19.38
C PRO A 119 1.71 -14.84 19.94
N ILE A 120 0.76 -14.50 19.07
CA ILE A 120 -0.61 -14.11 19.44
C ILE A 120 -1.57 -15.06 18.73
N ARG A 121 -2.42 -15.77 19.50
CA ARG A 121 -3.37 -16.76 18.98
C ARG A 121 -4.78 -16.19 18.95
N LEU A 122 -5.27 -15.79 17.77
CA LEU A 122 -6.66 -15.34 17.63
C LEU A 122 -7.63 -16.54 17.61
N PRO A 123 -8.75 -16.49 18.37
CA PRO A 123 -9.74 -17.57 18.41
C PRO A 123 -10.43 -17.78 17.05
N ASN A 124 -10.97 -18.99 16.83
CA ASN A 124 -11.52 -19.43 15.53
C ASN A 124 -12.64 -18.54 14.98
N VAL A 125 -13.35 -17.80 15.84
CA VAL A 125 -14.43 -16.86 15.49
C VAL A 125 -13.96 -15.75 14.54
N TRP A 126 -12.69 -15.36 14.57
CA TRP A 126 -12.16 -14.30 13.70
C TRP A 126 -12.03 -14.72 12.22
N VAL A 127 -12.07 -16.02 11.90
CA VAL A 127 -11.98 -16.50 10.50
C VAL A 127 -13.24 -16.21 9.69
N PRO A 128 -14.46 -16.61 10.11
CA PRO A 128 -15.67 -16.25 9.38
C PRO A 128 -15.88 -14.74 9.35
N ILE A 129 -15.50 -14.01 10.41
CA ILE A 129 -15.50 -12.55 10.43
C ILE A 129 -14.58 -11.99 9.33
N ALA A 130 -13.32 -12.43 9.27
CA ALA A 130 -12.39 -12.03 8.21
C ALA A 130 -12.90 -12.42 6.81
N GLY A 131 -13.59 -13.56 6.67
CA GLY A 131 -14.23 -13.98 5.41
C GLY A 131 -15.36 -13.07 4.96
N VAL A 132 -16.23 -12.65 5.88
CA VAL A 132 -17.31 -11.68 5.61
C VAL A 132 -16.73 -10.30 5.27
N LEU A 133 -15.70 -9.84 6.01
CA LEU A 133 -14.98 -8.60 5.70
C LEU A 133 -14.23 -8.68 4.35
N ALA A 134 -13.64 -9.83 4.00
CA ALA A 134 -13.03 -10.05 2.69
C ALA A 134 -14.08 -9.96 1.57
N ALA A 135 -15.23 -10.64 1.73
CA ALA A 135 -16.34 -10.54 0.78
C ALA A 135 -16.86 -9.10 0.66
N LEU A 136 -17.01 -8.38 1.76
CA LEU A 136 -17.44 -6.97 1.78
C LEU A 136 -16.42 -6.07 1.06
N THR A 137 -15.12 -6.20 1.34
CA THR A 137 -14.07 -5.41 0.65
C THR A 137 -13.95 -5.77 -0.83
N ALA A 138 -14.20 -7.03 -1.22
CA ALA A 138 -14.32 -7.43 -2.62
C ALA A 138 -15.52 -6.77 -3.31
N ILE A 139 -16.70 -6.77 -2.67
CA ILE A 139 -17.90 -6.09 -3.19
C ILE A 139 -17.63 -4.58 -3.31
N LEU A 140 -17.04 -3.94 -2.30
CA LEU A 140 -16.66 -2.53 -2.36
C LEU A 140 -15.64 -2.23 -3.47
N THR A 141 -14.70 -3.14 -3.72
CA THR A 141 -13.77 -3.03 -4.87
C THR A 141 -14.52 -3.06 -6.20
N VAL A 142 -15.40 -4.05 -6.40
CA VAL A 142 -16.13 -4.24 -7.67
C VAL A 142 -17.14 -3.12 -7.92
N VAL A 143 -17.96 -2.79 -6.92
CA VAL A 143 -18.93 -1.69 -6.98
C VAL A 143 -18.21 -0.35 -7.10
N GLY A 144 -17.14 -0.14 -6.33
CA GLY A 144 -16.29 1.04 -6.42
C GLY A 144 -15.75 1.24 -7.84
N PHE A 145 -15.13 0.20 -8.43
CA PHE A 145 -14.61 0.23 -9.80
C PHE A 145 -15.69 0.58 -10.84
N GLY A 146 -16.91 0.07 -10.69
CA GLY A 146 -18.06 0.46 -11.51
C GLY A 146 -18.40 1.96 -11.35
N TRP A 147 -18.60 2.41 -10.12
CA TRP A 147 -19.08 3.75 -9.74
C TRP A 147 -17.99 4.84 -9.64
N PHE A 148 -16.76 4.56 -10.07
CA PHE A 148 -15.62 5.49 -10.04
C PHE A 148 -15.93 6.88 -10.63
N GLN A 149 -16.76 6.93 -11.67
CA GLN A 149 -17.20 8.14 -12.37
C GLN A 149 -18.05 9.08 -11.50
N THR A 150 -18.78 8.52 -10.52
CA THR A 150 -19.60 9.27 -9.58
C THR A 150 -18.78 9.67 -8.35
N ALA A 151 -17.89 8.79 -7.89
CA ALA A 151 -17.06 9.01 -6.70
C ALA A 151 -16.05 10.17 -6.86
N ALA A 152 -15.53 10.41 -8.06
CA ALA A 152 -14.69 11.58 -8.37
C ALA A 152 -15.49 12.78 -8.93
N GLY A 153 -16.79 12.88 -8.61
CA GLY A 153 -17.59 14.08 -8.82
C GLY A 153 -17.92 14.40 -10.28
N GLY A 154 -18.03 13.39 -11.15
CA GLY A 154 -18.22 13.54 -12.60
C GLY A 154 -16.93 13.47 -13.41
N TYR A 155 -15.76 13.60 -12.76
CA TYR A 155 -14.51 13.07 -13.27
C TYR A 155 -14.41 11.57 -12.91
N GLY A 156 -13.63 10.78 -13.66
CA GLY A 156 -13.66 9.32 -13.54
C GLY A 156 -14.27 8.61 -14.76
N GLY A 157 -14.15 9.21 -15.94
CA GLY A 157 -14.54 8.58 -17.20
C GLY A 157 -13.55 7.49 -17.62
N THR A 158 -13.63 7.06 -18.88
CA THR A 158 -12.77 6.00 -19.41
C THR A 158 -11.28 6.31 -19.26
N LYS A 159 -10.88 7.59 -19.30
CA LYS A 159 -9.48 8.02 -19.19
C LYS A 159 -8.90 7.76 -17.79
N GLU A 160 -9.57 8.23 -16.75
CA GLU A 160 -9.10 8.05 -15.37
C GLU A 160 -9.22 6.59 -14.92
N LYS A 161 -10.24 5.86 -15.38
CA LYS A 161 -10.34 4.40 -15.18
C LYS A 161 -9.19 3.65 -15.85
N VAL A 162 -8.79 4.05 -17.06
CA VAL A 162 -7.62 3.49 -17.75
C VAL A 162 -6.31 3.88 -17.06
N ILE A 163 -6.18 5.08 -16.50
CA ILE A 163 -4.99 5.50 -15.72
C ILE A 163 -4.89 4.72 -14.40
N GLY A 164 -5.99 4.56 -13.66
CA GLY A 164 -6.01 3.74 -12.45
C GLY A 164 -5.69 2.26 -12.73
N LEU A 165 -6.24 1.72 -13.83
CA LEU A 165 -5.95 0.37 -14.27
C LEU A 165 -4.51 0.22 -14.81
N SER A 166 -3.96 1.22 -15.51
CA SER A 166 -2.58 1.17 -16.02
C SER A 166 -1.55 1.32 -14.90
N VAL A 167 -1.86 2.07 -13.84
CA VAL A 167 -1.10 2.11 -12.59
C VAL A 167 -1.08 0.75 -11.90
N LEU A 168 -2.25 0.10 -11.75
CA LEU A 168 -2.36 -1.26 -11.20
C LEU A 168 -1.61 -2.28 -12.07
N ALA A 169 -1.75 -2.17 -13.40
CA ALA A 169 -1.01 -2.98 -14.35
C ALA A 169 0.50 -2.71 -14.28
N ALA A 170 0.94 -1.46 -14.05
CA ALA A 170 2.35 -1.13 -13.86
C ALA A 170 2.94 -1.78 -12.60
N SER A 171 2.16 -1.86 -11.50
CA SER A 171 2.56 -2.63 -10.31
C SER A 171 2.72 -4.13 -10.63
N ILE A 172 1.82 -4.71 -11.43
CA ILE A 172 1.91 -6.10 -11.90
C ILE A 172 3.09 -6.29 -12.87
N LEU A 173 3.35 -5.32 -13.75
CA LEU A 173 4.46 -5.35 -14.70
C LEU A 173 5.81 -5.25 -14.00
N LEU A 174 5.94 -4.44 -12.94
CA LEU A 174 7.15 -4.39 -12.10
C LEU A 174 7.39 -5.71 -11.36
N PHE A 175 6.33 -6.35 -10.85
CA PHE A 175 6.41 -7.68 -10.24
C PHE A 175 6.84 -8.75 -11.26
N LEU A 176 6.24 -8.76 -12.46
CA LEU A 176 6.66 -9.65 -13.54
C LEU A 176 8.08 -9.35 -14.03
N PHE A 177 8.50 -8.09 -14.07
CA PHE A 177 9.84 -7.68 -14.46
C PHE A 177 10.89 -8.23 -13.48
N ARG A 178 10.69 -8.11 -12.16
CA ARG A 178 11.58 -8.78 -11.19
C ARG A 178 11.63 -10.28 -11.45
N ARG A 179 10.46 -10.91 -11.51
CA ARG A 179 10.35 -12.38 -11.56
C ARG A 179 10.96 -13.00 -12.83
N VAL A 180 10.83 -12.32 -13.98
CA VAL A 180 11.32 -12.80 -15.28
C VAL A 180 12.75 -12.33 -15.58
N VAL A 181 13.15 -11.12 -15.14
CA VAL A 181 14.41 -10.50 -15.54
C VAL A 181 15.48 -10.50 -14.43
N GLN A 182 15.10 -10.44 -13.15
CA GLN A 182 16.07 -10.42 -12.04
C GLN A 182 16.28 -11.79 -11.38
N ASP A 183 15.20 -12.53 -11.09
CA ASP A 183 15.33 -13.81 -10.37
C ASP A 183 15.54 -15.01 -11.32
N GLY A 184 15.20 -14.87 -12.62
CA GLY A 184 15.48 -15.89 -13.64
C GLY A 184 14.71 -17.21 -13.51
N GLU A 185 13.78 -17.29 -12.57
CA GLU A 185 13.00 -18.49 -12.28
C GLU A 185 11.77 -18.63 -13.18
N ARG A 186 11.42 -19.90 -13.47
CA ARG A 186 10.14 -20.21 -14.14
C ARG A 186 8.98 -19.93 -13.18
N PRO A 187 7.83 -19.41 -13.64
CA PRO A 187 6.74 -18.98 -12.75
C PRO A 187 6.12 -20.14 -11.98
N HIS A 188 6.59 -20.36 -10.74
CA HIS A 188 5.97 -21.27 -9.77
C HIS A 188 4.79 -20.58 -9.08
N TRP A 189 3.57 -21.04 -9.38
CA TRP A 189 2.34 -20.50 -8.79
C TRP A 189 2.08 -20.95 -7.34
N ARG A 190 2.92 -21.85 -6.84
CA ARG A 190 3.02 -22.28 -5.44
C ARG A 190 4.50 -22.43 -5.11
N GLU A 191 4.96 -21.75 -4.07
CA GLU A 191 6.13 -22.20 -3.32
C GLU A 191 5.74 -23.40 -2.45
N GLU A 192 6.69 -24.28 -2.18
CA GLU A 192 6.53 -25.24 -1.10
C GLU A 192 6.31 -24.46 0.19
N THR A 193 5.32 -24.88 0.98
CA THR A 193 4.94 -24.22 2.22
C THR A 193 5.32 -25.11 3.39
N PRO A 194 6.52 -24.93 3.99
CA PRO A 194 6.91 -25.66 5.18
C PRO A 194 5.84 -25.50 6.27
N ALA A 195 5.37 -26.62 6.82
CA ALA A 195 4.40 -26.61 7.92
C ALA A 195 5.02 -26.14 9.25
N VAL A 196 6.35 -26.19 9.33
CA VAL A 196 7.18 -25.76 10.46
C VAL A 196 8.27 -24.82 9.96
N PRO A 197 8.80 -23.91 10.81
CA PRO A 197 10.01 -23.17 10.46
C PRO A 197 11.15 -24.14 10.20
N GLU A 198 11.94 -23.89 9.17
CA GLU A 198 13.29 -24.46 9.09
C GLU A 198 14.05 -24.03 10.35
N GLN A 199 14.70 -24.97 11.03
CA GLN A 199 15.25 -24.73 12.36
C GLN A 199 16.30 -23.61 12.30
N ALA A 200 15.97 -22.46 12.90
CA ALA A 200 16.93 -21.43 13.25
C ALA A 200 17.87 -21.97 14.35
N GLY A 201 18.81 -22.82 13.95
CA GLY A 201 19.44 -23.77 14.87
C GLY A 201 20.39 -24.78 14.24
N ARG A 202 21.29 -24.34 13.34
CA ARG A 202 22.62 -24.96 13.24
C ARG A 202 23.68 -23.86 13.34
N PRO A 203 24.39 -23.73 14.48
CA PRO A 203 25.72 -23.13 14.42
C PRO A 203 26.56 -23.95 13.43
N GLN A 204 27.23 -23.28 12.50
CA GLN A 204 28.21 -23.93 11.64
C GLN A 204 29.40 -24.35 12.52
N PRO A 205 29.98 -25.54 12.31
CA PRO A 205 31.15 -26.01 13.06
C PRO A 205 32.42 -25.23 12.69
#